data_AF-A0A9Q6Z403-F1
#
_entry.id   AF-A0A9Q6Z403-F1
#
_cell.length_a   1.000
_cell.length_b   1.000
_cell.length_c   1.000
_cell.angle_alpha   90.00
_cell.angle_beta   90.00
_cell.angle_gamma   90.00
#
_symmetry.space_group_name_H-M   'P 1'
#
loop_
_entity.id
_entity.type
_entity.pdbx_description
1 polymer ?
#
loop_
_entity_poly.entity_id
_entity_poly.type
_entity_poly.pdbx_seq_one_letter_code
_entity_poly.pdbx_strand_id
1 'polypeptide(L)' 'MNKKIEKITTYLVLLLLVYGIYQLDIDQLWSIQVNWFSFLAFLVFFCYLIFSLKKAAKQQDLEKGK' A
#
# COMPACT_ATOMS: atom_id res chain seq x y z
N MET A 1 -4.21 1.05 16.66
CA MET A 1 -2.99 1.75 16.21
C MET A 1 -3.16 3.23 16.49
N ASN A 2 -2.14 3.91 17.02
CA ASN A 2 -2.21 5.35 17.27
C ASN A 2 -2.45 6.08 15.94
N LYS A 3 -3.43 7.00 15.88
CA LYS A 3 -3.82 7.74 14.66
C LYS A 3 -2.63 8.45 13.99
N LYS A 4 -1.64 8.88 14.77
CA LYS A 4 -0.40 9.51 14.26
C LYS A 4 0.48 8.51 13.50
N ILE A 5 0.67 7.31 14.06
CA ILE A 5 1.50 6.25 13.47
C ILE A 5 0.89 5.80 12.14
N GLU A 6 -0.43 5.65 12.10
CA GLU A 6 -1.14 5.25 10.89
C GLU A 6 -0.98 6.24 9.74
N LYS A 7 -1.08 7.55 10.00
CA LYS A 7 -0.82 8.55 8.97
C LYS A 7 0.61 8.43 8.42
N ILE A 8 1.59 8.26 9.30
CA ILE A 8 3.00 8.10 8.91
C ILE A 8 3.17 6.83 8.07
N THR A 9 2.60 5.71 8.49
CA THR A 9 2.64 4.45 7.74
C THR A 9 2.00 4.59 6.37
N THR A 10 0.84 5.25 6.25
CA THR A 10 0.22 5.54 4.94
C THR A 10 1.18 6.33 4.05
N TYR A 11 1.79 7.41 4.55
CA TYR A 11 2.72 8.21 3.75
C TYR A 11 3.94 7.41 3.31
N LEU A 12 4.52 6.59 4.19
CA LEU A 12 5.65 5.73 3.85
C LEU A 12 5.27 4.70 2.77
N VAL A 13 4.12 4.05 2.89
CA VAL A 13 3.63 3.08 1.91
C VAL A 13 3.37 3.75 0.56
N LEU A 14 2.81 4.96 0.55
CA LEU A 14 2.59 5.73 -0.68
C LEU A 14 3.91 6.16 -1.33
N LEU A 15 4.88 6.63 -0.55
CA LEU A 15 6.19 6.98 -1.06
C LEU A 15 6.91 5.78 -1.66
N LEU A 16 6.84 4.63 -0.97
CA LEU A 16 7.39 3.37 -1.46
C LEU A 16 6.73 2.96 -2.79
N LEU A 17 5.41 3.11 -2.92
CA LEU A 17 4.69 2.84 -4.16
C LEU A 17 5.15 3.76 -5.30
N VAL A 18 5.21 5.08 -5.05
CA VAL A 18 5.67 6.06 -6.05
C VAL A 18 7.08 5.74 -6.51
N TYR A 19 7.97 5.43 -5.57
CA TYR A 19 9.34 5.04 -5.90
C TYR A 19 9.41 3.72 -6.67
N GLY A 20 8.59 2.73 -6.31
CA GLY A 20 8.47 1.47 -7.04
C GLY A 20 7.96 1.65 -8.47
N ILE A 21 7.01 2.56 -8.70
CA ILE A 21 6.55 2.92 -10.04
C ILE A 21 7.64 3.66 -10.82
N TYR A 22 8.36 4.58 -10.18
CA TYR A 22 9.43 5.35 -10.82
C TYR A 22 10.60 4.45 -11.28
N GLN A 23 10.93 3.41 -10.52
CA GLN A 23 11.97 2.44 -10.90
C GLN A 23 11.49 1.35 -11.88
N LEU A 24 10.18 1.26 -12.16
CA LEU A 24 9.65 0.19 -13.00
C LEU A 24 10.16 0.34 -14.44
N ASP A 25 10.87 -0.68 -14.91
CA ASP A 25 11.26 -0.81 -16.31
C ASP A 25 10.08 -1.36 -17.10
N ILE A 26 9.49 -0.50 -17.95
CA ILE A 26 8.31 -0.82 -18.76
C ILE A 26 8.67 -1.80 -19.88
N ASP A 27 9.88 -1.73 -20.43
CA ASP A 27 10.31 -2.60 -21.52
C ASP A 27 10.50 -4.04 -21.03
N GLN A 28 10.82 -4.21 -19.74
CA GLN A 28 11.01 -5.51 -19.09
C GLN A 28 9.98 -5.79 -17.99
N LEU A 29 8.74 -5.33 -18.19
CA LEU A 29 7.68 -5.35 -17.17
C LEU A 29 7.48 -6.72 -16.47
N TRP A 30 7.64 -7.82 -17.21
CA TRP A 30 7.47 -9.18 -16.70
C TRP A 30 8.73 -9.80 -16.08
N SER A 31 9.88 -9.13 -16.19
CA SER A 31 11.14 -9.61 -15.63
C SER A 31 11.18 -9.36 -14.12
N ILE A 32 10.98 -10.44 -13.36
CA ILE A 32 11.07 -10.40 -11.90
C ILE A 32 12.47 -9.97 -11.45
N GLN A 33 13.54 -10.38 -12.11
CA GLN A 33 14.90 -9.99 -11.72
C GLN A 33 15.14 -8.48 -11.86
N VAL A 34 14.58 -7.84 -12.88
CA VAL A 34 14.77 -6.41 -13.13
C VAL A 34 13.83 -5.57 -12.27
N ASN A 35 12.56 -5.98 -12.16
CA ASN A 35 11.52 -5.23 -11.49
C ASN A 35 11.17 -5.74 -10.07
N TRP A 36 12.04 -6.55 -9.46
CA TRP A 36 11.77 -7.20 -8.16
C TRP A 36 11.35 -6.22 -7.07
N PHE A 37 11.99 -5.05 -7.02
CA PHE A 37 11.72 -4.03 -6.02
C PHE A 37 10.34 -3.39 -6.24
N SER A 38 9.99 -3.07 -7.47
CA SER A 38 8.68 -2.56 -7.85
C SER A 38 7.59 -3.57 -7.50
N PHE A 39 7.79 -4.86 -7.81
CA PHE A 39 6.86 -5.93 -7.42
C PHE A 39 6.69 -6.03 -5.90
N LEU A 40 7.78 -5.92 -5.14
CA LEU A 40 7.73 -5.91 -3.68
C LEU A 40 6.95 -4.69 -3.15
N ALA A 41 7.21 -3.50 -3.70
CA ALA A 41 6.48 -2.28 -3.35
C ALA A 41 4.97 -2.40 -3.63
N PHE A 42 4.60 -2.96 -4.78
CA PHE A 42 3.20 -3.24 -5.13
C PHE A 42 2.56 -4.25 -4.17
N LEU A 43 3.27 -5.33 -3.81
CA LEU A 43 2.77 -6.33 -2.87
C LEU A 43 2.52 -5.72 -1.48
N VAL A 44 3.48 -4.93 -0.98
CA VAL A 44 3.35 -4.21 0.30
C VAL A 44 2.16 -3.25 0.25
N PHE A 45 2.01 -2.50 -0.83
CA PHE A 45 0.87 -1.60 -1.04
C PHE A 45 -0.46 -2.35 -1.04
N PHE A 46 -0.54 -3.50 -1.74
CA PHE A 46 -1.77 -4.29 -1.83
C PHE A 46 -2.19 -4.85 -0.46
N CYS A 47 -1.25 -5.39 0.31
CA CYS A 47 -1.50 -5.83 1.68
C CYS A 47 -1.97 -4.68 2.57
N TYR A 48 -1.35 -3.50 2.45
CA TYR A 48 -1.75 -2.31 3.19
C TYR A 48 -3.15 -1.83 2.81
N LEU A 49 -3.49 -1.87 1.52
CA LEU A 49 -4.80 -1.50 0.99
C LEU A 49 -5.89 -2.40 1.58
N ILE A 50 -5.70 -3.72 1.57
CA ILE A 50 -6.66 -4.67 2.17
C ILE A 50 -6.84 -4.37 3.66
N PHE A 51 -5.75 -4.16 4.39
CA PHE A 51 -5.80 -3.80 5.81
C PHE A 51 -6.59 -2.50 6.05
N SER A 52 -6.31 -1.47 5.24
CA SER A 52 -6.98 -0.17 5.32
C SER A 52 -8.48 -0.29 5.02
N LEU A 53 -8.86 -1.01 3.96
CA LEU A 53 -10.26 -1.23 3.58
C LEU A 53 -11.05 -1.99 4.65
N LYS A 54 -10.49 -3.10 5.17
CA LYS A 54 -11.14 -3.87 6.25
C LYS A 54 -11.37 -3.00 7.49
N LYS A 55 -10.41 -2.15 7.81
CA LYS A 55 -10.52 -1.24 8.95
C LYS A 55 -11.58 -0.15 8.71
N ALA A 56 -11.60 0.45 7.51
CA ALA A 56 -12.60 1.45 7.14
C ALA A 56 -14.02 0.88 7.20
N ALA A 57 -14.23 -0.33 6.66
CA ALA A 57 -15.51 -1.03 6.77
C ALA A 57 -15.95 -1.25 8.23
N LYS A 58 -15.03 -1.72 9.08
CA LYS A 58 -15.31 -1.92 10.51
C LYS A 58 -15.64 -0.61 11.24
N GLN A 59 -15.00 0.51 10.88
CA GLN A 59 -15.34 1.82 11.44
C GLN A 59 -16.73 2.29 10.99
N GLN A 60 -17.07 2.09 9.72
CA GLN A 60 -18.37 2.46 9.17
C GLN A 60 -19.52 1.69 9.82
N ASP A 61 -19.33 0.39 10.11
CA ASP A 61 -20.33 -0.42 10.82
C ASP A 61 -20.53 0.03 12.28
N LEU A 62 -19.45 0.43 12.96
CA LEU A 62 -19.50 0.98 14.31
C LEU A 62 -20.18 2.36 14.38
N GLU A 63 -20.10 3.15 13.31
CA GLU A 63 -20.77 4.46 13.21
C GLU A 63 -22.25 4.33 12.81
N LYS A 64 -22.62 3.33 12.01
CA LYS A 64 -24.03 3.05 11.66
C LYS A 64 -24.83 2.35 12.77
N GLY A 65 -24.16 1.69 13.71
CA GLY A 65 -24.79 1.03 14.86
C GLY A 65 -25.04 1.96 16.06
N LYS A 66 -24.72 3.26 15.95
CA LYS A 66 -25.06 4.32 16.90
C LYS A 66 -26.22 5.15 16.37
#